data_AF-A0A536UV53-F1
#
_entry.id   AF-A0A536UV53-F1
#
_cell.length_a   1.000
_cell.length_b   1.000
_cell.length_c   1.000
_cell.angle_alpha   90.00
_cell.angle_beta   90.00
_cell.angle_gamma   90.00
#
_symmetry.space_group_name_H-M   'P 1'
#
loop_
_entity.id
_entity.type
_entity.pdbx_description
1 polymer ?
#
loop_
_entity_poly.entity_id
_entity_poly.type
_entity_poly.pdbx_seq_one_letter_code
_entity_poly.pdbx_strand_id
1 'polypeptide(L)'
;MAGQARARRASPAECAALAAKILVDPNYSSYILETPAEFYIALPDTTTGACPANAVPVYRLWNGRADSNHRHTTDPAIKARMLASGYVAEGYGPNAVDMCTIAAVSSEAPIRVSSESPLAPGCDGTIPVGHTYANSEVEPFIAVNPQNPENFVGVWQQDRWSSGSARALATGATFDGGRTWVRSFAPFSRCSGGTPANGGDYTRASDPWVTFAADGTAYQSAIAMTGPQLRTNAVLVSRSVDGGRTWSAPVTLIRDDSFFNDKESITADRADARLIYATWTRL
;
A
#
# COMPACT_ATOMS: atom_id res chain seq x y z
N MET A 1 16.71 -4.00 -9.84
CA MET A 1 15.99 -3.01 -9.01
C MET A 1 14.92 -2.35 -9.88
N ALA A 2 13.76 -3.01 -10.00
CA ALA A 2 12.61 -2.45 -10.72
C ALA A 2 11.68 -1.80 -9.69
N GLY A 3 12.12 -0.70 -9.10
CA GLY A 3 11.17 0.21 -8.48
C GLY A 3 10.38 0.86 -9.61
N GLN A 4 9.12 0.45 -9.82
CA GLN A 4 8.16 1.37 -10.44
C GLN A 4 7.96 2.55 -9.49
N ALA A 5 8.94 3.44 -9.43
CA ALA A 5 8.71 4.79 -9.01
C ALA A 5 7.91 5.43 -10.14
N ARG A 6 6.59 5.25 -10.15
CA ARG A 6 5.72 6.23 -10.80
C ARG A 6 5.92 7.52 -10.03
N ALA A 7 6.91 8.32 -10.42
CA ALA A 7 7.12 9.65 -9.91
C ALA A 7 5.94 10.49 -10.41
N ARG A 8 4.85 10.51 -9.64
CA ARG A 8 3.67 11.32 -9.92
C ARG A 8 4.06 12.78 -9.68
N ARG A 9 4.37 13.49 -10.75
CA ARG A 9 4.71 14.91 -10.71
C ARG A 9 3.52 15.70 -11.20
N ALA A 10 3.07 16.64 -10.38
CA ALA A 10 1.94 17.51 -10.69
C ALA A 10 2.32 18.64 -11.66
N SER A 11 3.58 19.07 -11.65
CA SER A 11 4.06 20.25 -12.36
C SER A 11 4.61 19.91 -13.76
N PRO A 12 4.08 20.51 -14.84
CA PRO A 12 4.64 20.37 -16.18
C PRO A 12 6.13 20.77 -16.26
N ALA A 13 6.54 21.76 -15.46
CA ALA A 13 7.93 22.20 -15.41
C ALA A 13 8.84 21.14 -14.75
N GLU A 14 8.40 20.52 -13.65
CA GLU A 14 9.15 19.41 -13.04
C GLU A 14 9.21 18.19 -13.97
N CYS A 15 8.10 17.89 -14.69
CA CYS A 15 8.07 16.83 -15.69
C CYS A 15 9.07 17.08 -16.82
N ALA A 16 9.13 18.30 -17.37
CA ALA A 16 10.07 18.68 -18.41
C ALA A 16 11.53 18.61 -17.92
N ALA A 17 11.81 19.09 -16.71
CA ALA A 17 13.13 19.01 -16.10
C ALA A 17 13.59 17.56 -15.90
N LEU A 18 12.68 16.66 -15.51
CA LEU A 18 12.97 15.23 -15.39
C LEU A 18 13.22 14.59 -16.76
N ALA A 19 12.39 14.89 -17.75
CA ALA A 19 12.54 14.37 -19.11
C ALA A 19 13.92 14.72 -19.70
N ALA A 20 14.42 15.93 -19.44
CA ALA A 20 15.77 16.33 -19.82
C ALA A 20 16.86 15.49 -19.12
N LYS A 21 16.65 15.05 -17.87
CA LYS A 21 17.60 14.20 -17.12
C LYS A 21 17.65 12.76 -17.61
N ILE A 22 16.54 12.21 -18.11
CA ILE A 22 16.49 10.82 -18.63
C ILE A 22 17.58 10.58 -19.68
N LEU A 23 17.89 11.60 -20.49
CA LEU A 23 18.84 11.49 -21.59
C LEU A 23 20.32 11.60 -21.17
N VAL A 24 20.61 12.14 -19.98
CA VAL A 24 21.98 12.55 -19.62
C VAL A 24 22.44 12.09 -18.24
N ASP A 25 21.52 11.76 -17.33
CA ASP A 25 21.84 11.33 -15.97
C ASP A 25 21.53 9.84 -15.82
N PRO A 26 22.56 8.98 -15.63
CA PRO A 26 22.40 7.54 -15.48
C PRO A 26 21.42 7.13 -14.38
N ASN A 27 21.20 7.96 -13.35
CA ASN A 27 20.24 7.67 -12.29
C ASN A 27 18.79 7.69 -12.77
N TYR A 28 18.51 8.28 -13.93
CA TYR A 28 17.19 8.37 -14.55
C TYR A 28 17.07 7.52 -15.81
N SER A 29 18.10 6.73 -16.16
CA SER A 29 18.15 5.94 -17.40
C SER A 29 17.04 4.88 -17.53
N SER A 30 16.44 4.44 -16.42
CA SER A 30 15.31 3.51 -16.41
C SER A 30 13.94 4.16 -16.49
N TYR A 31 13.86 5.50 -16.43
CA TYR A 31 12.60 6.23 -16.47
C TYR A 31 12.14 6.37 -17.92
N ILE A 32 10.85 6.13 -18.14
CA ILE A 32 10.18 6.35 -19.42
C ILE A 32 9.09 7.39 -19.17
N LEU A 33 9.08 8.48 -19.93
CA LEU A 33 7.98 9.43 -19.90
C LEU A 33 6.79 8.83 -20.67
N GLU A 34 5.78 8.34 -19.95
CA GLU A 34 4.56 7.78 -20.54
C GLU A 34 3.69 8.88 -21.16
N THR A 35 3.34 9.90 -20.38
CA THR A 35 2.57 11.07 -20.84
C THR A 35 2.82 12.27 -19.92
N PRO A 36 2.82 13.52 -20.44
CA PRO A 36 2.92 14.71 -19.61
C PRO A 36 1.60 15.07 -18.90
N ALA A 37 0.49 14.35 -19.14
CA ALA A 37 -0.85 14.74 -18.69
C ALA A 37 -1.70 13.55 -18.18
N GLU A 38 -1.11 12.64 -17.41
CA GLU A 38 -1.85 11.49 -16.83
C GLU A 38 -2.78 11.91 -15.69
N PHE A 39 -2.32 12.84 -14.83
CA PHE A 39 -3.03 13.25 -13.63
C PHE A 39 -3.15 14.77 -13.60
N TYR A 40 -4.34 15.26 -13.25
CA TYR A 40 -4.60 16.68 -13.04
C TYR A 40 -4.79 16.94 -11.55
N ILE A 41 -3.95 17.82 -11.01
CA ILE A 41 -4.10 18.38 -9.68
C ILE A 41 -3.78 19.87 -9.73
N ALA A 42 -4.42 20.67 -8.89
CA ALA A 42 -4.18 22.09 -8.85
C ALA A 42 -2.75 22.37 -8.37
N LEU A 43 -2.06 23.28 -9.05
CA LEU A 43 -0.74 23.75 -8.62
C LEU A 43 -0.90 25.06 -7.84
N PRO A 44 -0.05 25.31 -6.83
CA PRO A 44 0.01 26.62 -6.21
C PRO A 44 0.65 27.64 -7.16
N ASP A 45 0.46 28.91 -6.86
CA ASP A 45 1.27 29.99 -7.44
C ASP A 45 2.77 29.73 -7.17
N THR A 46 3.58 29.77 -8.22
CA THR A 46 4.98 29.31 -8.14
C THR A 46 5.88 30.25 -7.35
N THR A 47 5.48 31.52 -7.17
CA THR A 47 6.23 32.53 -6.41
C THR A 47 5.83 32.53 -4.94
N THR A 48 4.54 32.49 -4.65
CA THR A 48 3.99 32.67 -3.31
C THR A 48 3.64 31.35 -2.62
N GLY A 49 3.46 30.27 -3.38
CA GLY A 49 2.95 28.99 -2.87
C GLY A 49 1.45 29.02 -2.57
N ALA A 50 0.72 30.08 -2.96
CA ALA A 50 -0.69 30.22 -2.67
C ALA A 50 -1.54 29.23 -3.49
N CYS A 51 -2.43 28.50 -2.82
CA CYS A 51 -3.39 27.65 -3.51
C CYS A 51 -4.57 28.45 -4.09
N PRO A 52 -5.19 27.97 -5.19
CA PRO A 52 -6.44 28.52 -5.69
C PRO A 52 -7.53 28.56 -4.61
N ALA A 53 -8.55 29.41 -4.81
CA ALA A 53 -9.69 29.50 -3.90
C ALA A 53 -10.31 28.12 -3.64
N ASN A 54 -10.70 27.87 -2.38
CA ASN A 54 -11.26 26.59 -1.90
C ASN A 54 -10.32 25.37 -1.96
N ALA A 55 -9.02 25.59 -2.20
CA ALA A 55 -8.00 24.54 -2.09
C ALA A 55 -7.07 24.78 -0.89
N VAL A 56 -6.50 23.69 -0.38
CA VAL A 56 -5.53 23.67 0.72
C VAL A 56 -4.18 23.13 0.24
N PRO A 57 -3.07 23.57 0.84
CA PRO A 57 -1.74 23.13 0.45
C PRO A 57 -1.51 21.67 0.78
N VAL A 58 -0.83 20.96 -0.13
CA VAL A 58 -0.21 19.66 0.10
C VAL A 58 1.30 19.87 0.13
N TYR A 59 1.94 19.37 1.16
CA TYR A 59 3.38 19.42 1.35
C TYR A 59 4.00 18.08 0.99
N ARG A 60 5.02 18.08 0.12
CA ARG A 60 5.82 16.91 -0.26
C ARG A 60 7.16 16.96 0.46
N LEU A 61 7.44 15.95 1.30
CA LEU A 61 8.59 15.92 2.19
C LEU A 61 9.46 14.71 1.88
N TRP A 62 10.65 14.96 1.35
CA TRP A 62 11.63 13.95 0.98
C TRP A 62 12.50 13.57 2.18
N ASN A 63 12.77 12.27 2.37
CA ASN A 63 13.56 11.76 3.49
C ASN A 63 15.07 12.06 3.37
N GLY A 64 15.57 12.58 2.24
CA GLY A 64 16.97 12.95 2.08
C GLY A 64 17.94 11.78 1.91
N ARG A 65 17.45 10.57 1.63
CA ARG A 65 18.25 9.33 1.63
C ARG A 65 18.28 8.65 0.27
N ALA A 66 19.25 7.73 0.09
CA ALA A 66 19.40 6.95 -1.14
C ALA A 66 18.22 6.00 -1.42
N ASP A 67 17.54 5.51 -0.38
CA ASP A 67 16.29 4.73 -0.48
C ASP A 67 15.05 5.59 -0.81
N SER A 68 15.27 6.89 -1.06
CA SER A 68 14.34 7.95 -1.48
C SER A 68 12.86 7.66 -1.24
N ASN A 69 12.31 8.31 -0.22
CA ASN A 69 10.89 8.21 0.10
C ASN A 69 10.29 9.60 0.35
N HIS A 70 9.02 9.79 -0.02
CA HIS A 70 8.30 11.04 0.12
C HIS A 70 7.05 10.84 0.97
N ARG A 71 6.82 11.75 1.91
CA ARG A 71 5.54 11.88 2.61
C ARG A 71 4.78 13.07 2.04
N HIS A 72 3.51 12.86 1.71
CA HIS A 72 2.58 13.93 1.37
C HIS A 72 1.63 14.19 2.54
N THR A 73 1.36 15.46 2.86
CA THR A 73 0.46 15.83 3.95
C THR A 73 -0.18 17.20 3.70
N THR A 74 -1.45 17.37 4.09
CA THR A 74 -2.10 18.69 4.17
C THR A 74 -1.95 19.32 5.55
N ASP A 75 -1.54 18.55 6.56
CA ASP A 75 -1.39 19.01 7.94
C ASP A 75 -0.02 19.72 8.14
N PRO A 76 0.00 21.03 8.47
CA PRO A 76 1.22 21.77 8.72
C PRO A 76 1.97 21.30 9.99
N ALA A 77 1.28 20.71 10.96
CA ALA A 77 1.91 20.13 12.15
C ALA A 77 2.68 18.85 11.81
N ILE A 78 2.14 18.00 10.93
CA ILE A 78 2.90 16.86 10.38
C ILE A 78 4.13 17.39 9.63
N LYS A 79 3.97 18.42 8.78
CA LYS A 79 5.10 19.03 8.07
C LYS A 79 6.21 19.47 9.03
N ALA A 80 5.86 20.23 10.06
CA ALA A 80 6.82 20.72 11.04
C ALA A 80 7.58 19.57 11.74
N ARG A 81 6.87 18.50 12.14
CA ARG A 81 7.50 17.32 12.75
C ARG A 81 8.46 16.59 11.80
N MET A 82 8.10 16.48 10.53
CA MET A 82 8.92 15.81 9.52
C MET A 82 10.19 16.62 9.22
N LEU A 83 10.08 17.95 9.09
CA LEU A 83 11.23 18.84 8.97
C LEU A 83 12.17 18.73 10.17
N ALA A 84 11.62 18.72 11.39
CA ALA A 84 12.40 18.49 12.61
C ALA A 84 13.07 17.11 12.65
N SER A 85 12.54 16.14 11.89
CA SER A 85 13.10 14.79 11.74
C SER A 85 14.10 14.68 10.58
N GLY A 86 14.52 15.81 9.99
CA GLY A 86 15.51 15.88 8.92
C GLY A 86 14.97 15.69 7.49
N TYR A 87 13.65 15.69 7.30
CA TYR A 87 13.08 15.68 5.95
C TYR A 87 13.25 17.04 5.28
N VAL A 88 13.33 17.03 3.95
CA VAL A 88 13.43 18.22 3.11
C VAL A 88 12.06 18.50 2.50
N ALA A 89 11.53 19.71 2.68
CA ALA A 89 10.31 20.12 2.01
C ALA A 89 10.59 20.57 0.58
N GLU A 90 9.80 20.04 -0.36
CA GLU A 90 9.85 20.37 -1.78
C GLU A 90 8.56 21.10 -2.18
N GLY A 91 8.67 22.10 -3.07
CA GLY A 91 7.53 22.83 -3.59
C GLY A 91 7.81 24.32 -3.81
N TYR A 92 6.74 25.09 -3.95
CA TYR A 92 6.76 26.50 -4.32
C TYR A 92 6.50 27.43 -3.13
N GLY A 93 7.02 28.66 -3.24
CA GLY A 93 6.88 29.71 -2.24
C GLY A 93 7.61 29.44 -0.91
N PRO A 94 7.52 30.38 0.04
CA PRO A 94 8.19 30.27 1.35
C PRO A 94 7.72 29.06 2.17
N ASN A 95 6.53 28.53 1.86
CA ASN A 95 5.94 27.38 2.54
C ASN A 95 6.17 26.05 1.80
N ALA A 96 6.93 26.00 0.71
CA ALA A 96 7.22 24.78 -0.05
C ALA A 96 5.94 23.95 -0.29
N VAL A 97 4.94 24.59 -0.92
CA VAL A 97 3.68 23.93 -1.29
C VAL A 97 3.90 23.19 -2.60
N ASP A 98 3.69 21.88 -2.61
CA ASP A 98 3.94 21.04 -3.79
C ASP A 98 2.77 21.09 -4.77
N MET A 99 1.57 20.86 -4.23
CA MET A 99 0.32 20.84 -4.98
C MET A 99 -0.82 21.32 -4.08
N CYS A 100 -2.00 21.49 -4.65
CA CYS A 100 -3.19 21.94 -3.97
C CYS A 100 -4.30 20.92 -4.13
N THR A 101 -4.98 20.60 -3.04
CA THR A 101 -6.13 19.68 -3.03
C THR A 101 -7.35 20.39 -2.46
N ILE A 102 -8.53 19.86 -2.72
CA ILE A 102 -9.74 20.31 -2.01
C ILE A 102 -9.60 19.94 -0.53
N ALA A 103 -10.03 20.85 0.36
CA ALA A 103 -10.10 20.51 1.77
C ALA A 103 -11.06 19.32 1.93
N ALA A 104 -10.56 18.19 2.44
CA ALA A 104 -11.43 17.11 2.87
C ALA A 104 -12.26 17.62 4.05
N VAL A 105 -13.52 17.96 3.79
CA VAL A 105 -14.49 18.28 4.84
C VAL A 105 -14.98 16.95 5.40
N SER A 106 -14.27 16.41 6.39
CA SER A 106 -14.80 15.32 7.21
C SER A 106 -15.53 15.93 8.38
N SER A 107 -16.85 15.71 8.48
CA SER A 107 -17.61 16.07 9.67
C SER A 107 -17.36 15.11 10.84
N GLU A 108 -16.66 14.01 10.60
CA GLU A 108 -16.38 12.96 11.59
C GLU A 108 -14.88 12.82 11.83
N ALA A 109 -14.52 12.55 13.10
CA ALA A 109 -13.15 12.27 13.48
C ALA A 109 -12.69 10.94 12.84
N PRO A 110 -11.41 10.81 12.44
CA PRO A 110 -10.90 9.56 11.90
C PRO A 110 -10.99 8.45 12.94
N ILE A 111 -11.49 7.29 12.54
CA ILE A 111 -11.57 6.09 13.38
C ILE A 111 -10.30 5.27 13.17
N ARG A 112 -9.64 4.90 14.27
CA ARG A 112 -8.49 3.99 14.22
C ARG A 112 -8.99 2.56 14.03
N VAL A 113 -8.74 1.99 12.86
CA VAL A 113 -9.08 0.59 12.54
C VAL A 113 -8.08 -0.40 13.15
N SER A 114 -6.79 -0.08 13.09
CA SER A 114 -5.72 -0.93 13.63
C SER A 114 -5.71 -0.96 15.16
N SER A 115 -5.01 -1.93 15.73
CA SER A 115 -4.75 -2.03 17.18
C SER A 115 -3.30 -2.40 17.43
N GLU A 116 -2.97 -2.56 18.72
CA GLU A 116 -1.82 -3.36 19.09
C GLU A 116 -1.86 -4.74 18.41
N SER A 117 -0.67 -5.24 18.09
CA SER A 117 -0.46 -6.48 17.36
C SER A 117 -1.01 -7.66 18.16
N PRO A 118 -1.92 -8.46 17.57
CA PRO A 118 -2.39 -9.69 18.19
C PRO A 118 -1.45 -10.88 17.93
N LEU A 119 -0.32 -10.69 17.23
CA LEU A 119 0.52 -11.78 16.74
C LEU A 119 1.50 -12.27 17.82
N ALA A 120 1.31 -13.53 18.25
CA ALA A 120 2.15 -14.17 19.26
C ALA A 120 3.65 -14.09 18.93
N PRO A 121 4.55 -13.73 19.85
CA PRO A 121 5.99 -13.67 19.59
C PRO A 121 6.53 -14.96 18.96
N GLY A 122 7.34 -14.84 17.91
CA GLY A 122 7.97 -15.99 17.23
C GLY A 122 7.03 -16.87 16.39
N CYS A 123 5.78 -16.47 16.15
CA CYS A 123 4.82 -17.23 15.33
C CYS A 123 5.28 -17.58 13.91
N ASP A 124 6.26 -16.88 13.36
CA ASP A 124 6.86 -17.15 12.05
C ASP A 124 7.75 -18.42 12.07
N GLY A 125 8.17 -18.86 13.27
CA GLY A 125 8.94 -20.09 13.46
C GLY A 125 10.34 -20.03 12.86
N THR A 126 10.91 -18.83 12.71
CA THR A 126 12.28 -18.66 12.18
C THR A 126 13.17 -17.88 13.12
N ILE A 127 14.49 -18.10 13.01
CA ILE A 127 15.47 -17.27 13.70
C ILE A 127 15.31 -15.84 13.16
N PRO A 128 15.06 -14.83 14.02
CA PRO A 128 14.87 -13.46 13.59
C PRO A 128 16.07 -12.96 12.78
N VAL A 129 15.83 -12.65 11.51
CA VAL A 129 16.78 -11.88 10.69
C VAL A 129 16.24 -10.46 10.59
N GLY A 130 16.83 -9.54 11.36
CA GLY A 130 16.42 -8.13 11.45
C GLY A 130 15.55 -7.81 12.66
N HIS A 131 15.01 -6.58 12.68
CA HIS A 131 14.15 -6.06 13.74
C HIS A 131 12.69 -6.05 13.28
N THR A 132 11.76 -6.52 14.11
CA THR A 132 10.32 -6.36 13.85
C THR A 132 9.83 -5.05 14.44
N TYR A 133 9.23 -4.20 13.61
CA TYR A 133 8.48 -3.03 14.08
C TYR A 133 7.06 -3.47 14.43
N ALA A 134 6.85 -3.87 15.68
CA ALA A 134 5.51 -4.19 16.17
C ALA A 134 4.58 -2.97 16.02
N ASN A 135 3.31 -3.21 15.69
CA ASN A 135 2.30 -2.16 15.46
C ASN A 135 2.63 -1.25 14.27
N SER A 136 3.39 -1.73 13.29
CA SER A 136 3.55 -1.01 12.03
C SER A 136 2.52 -1.51 11.02
N GLU A 137 1.67 -0.63 10.54
CA GLU A 137 0.73 -0.86 9.46
C GLU A 137 1.24 -0.24 8.15
N VAL A 138 1.53 -1.07 7.15
CA VAL A 138 2.19 -0.63 5.89
C VAL A 138 1.40 -1.15 4.69
N GLU A 139 1.45 -0.42 3.57
CA GLU A 139 0.79 -0.78 2.30
C GLU A 139 -0.71 -1.09 2.45
N PRO A 140 -1.53 -0.15 2.95
CA PRO A 140 -2.95 -0.38 3.06
C PRO A 140 -3.64 -0.41 1.69
N PHE A 141 -4.60 -1.31 1.53
CA PHE A 141 -5.54 -1.34 0.40
C PHE A 141 -6.98 -1.45 0.93
N ILE A 142 -7.96 -0.90 0.21
CA ILE A 142 -9.37 -0.93 0.61
C ILE A 142 -10.28 -1.18 -0.59
N ALA A 143 -11.35 -1.96 -0.40
CA ALA A 143 -12.39 -2.17 -1.39
C ALA A 143 -13.78 -2.12 -0.75
N VAL A 144 -14.75 -1.59 -1.50
CA VAL A 144 -16.16 -1.47 -1.08
C VAL A 144 -16.98 -2.57 -1.75
N ASN A 145 -17.83 -3.24 -0.96
CA ASN A 145 -18.73 -4.27 -1.47
C ASN A 145 -19.79 -3.63 -2.38
N PRO A 146 -19.89 -4.02 -3.67
CA PRO A 146 -20.85 -3.43 -4.59
C PRO A 146 -22.31 -3.76 -4.25
N GLN A 147 -22.57 -4.82 -3.49
CA GLN A 147 -23.93 -5.17 -3.06
C GLN A 147 -24.37 -4.44 -1.79
N ASN A 148 -23.41 -3.96 -0.99
CA ASN A 148 -23.69 -3.27 0.26
C ASN A 148 -22.57 -2.26 0.57
N PRO A 149 -22.77 -0.96 0.30
CA PRO A 149 -21.74 0.05 0.54
C PRO A 149 -21.44 0.27 2.04
N GLU A 150 -22.28 -0.23 2.96
CA GLU A 150 -21.98 -0.24 4.39
C GLU A 150 -20.95 -1.33 4.75
N ASN A 151 -20.70 -2.30 3.86
CA ASN A 151 -19.64 -3.28 4.00
C ASN A 151 -18.44 -2.95 3.11
N PHE A 152 -17.30 -2.72 3.74
CA PHE A 152 -16.03 -2.58 3.04
C PHE A 152 -14.89 -3.17 3.85
N VAL A 153 -13.84 -3.56 3.15
CA VAL A 153 -12.69 -4.27 3.69
C VAL A 153 -11.43 -3.49 3.40
N GLY A 154 -10.69 -3.18 4.46
CA GLY A 154 -9.32 -2.68 4.42
C GLY A 154 -8.33 -3.79 4.79
N VAL A 155 -7.17 -3.81 4.15
CA VAL A 155 -6.09 -4.78 4.40
C VAL A 155 -4.76 -4.05 4.51
N TRP A 156 -3.83 -4.55 5.33
CA TRP A 156 -2.50 -3.95 5.51
C TRP A 156 -1.48 -4.96 6.00
N GLN A 157 -0.20 -4.67 5.81
CA GLN A 157 0.90 -5.39 6.45
C GLN A 157 0.90 -5.13 7.95
N GLN A 158 0.91 -6.19 8.77
CA GLN A 158 1.00 -6.11 10.23
C GLN A 158 2.37 -6.58 10.73
N ASP A 159 3.05 -5.72 11.49
CA ASP A 159 4.37 -5.96 12.09
C ASP A 159 5.46 -6.19 11.03
N ARG A 160 5.93 -5.09 10.45
CA ARG A 160 6.90 -5.06 9.34
C ARG A 160 8.29 -5.39 9.86
N TRP A 161 9.00 -6.24 9.14
CA TRP A 161 10.41 -6.52 9.41
C TRP A 161 11.33 -5.48 8.79
N SER A 162 12.44 -5.12 9.45
CA SER A 162 13.47 -4.29 8.82
C SER A 162 14.10 -4.93 7.58
N SER A 163 13.95 -6.26 7.43
CA SER A 163 14.56 -7.07 6.37
C SER A 163 13.60 -7.49 5.24
N GLY A 164 12.38 -6.97 5.20
CA GLY A 164 11.41 -7.29 4.14
C GLY A 164 10.16 -8.01 4.65
N SER A 165 9.02 -7.65 4.05
CA SER A 165 7.67 -8.17 4.38
C SER A 165 7.25 -8.00 5.85
N ALA A 166 6.05 -8.45 6.17
CA ALA A 166 5.45 -8.39 7.49
C ALA A 166 5.17 -9.79 8.06
N ARG A 167 4.86 -9.84 9.35
CA ARG A 167 4.51 -11.10 10.02
C ARG A 167 3.18 -11.64 9.51
N ALA A 168 2.21 -10.77 9.27
CA ALA A 168 0.91 -11.14 8.71
C ALA A 168 0.32 -10.00 7.86
N LEU A 169 -0.77 -10.31 7.15
CA LEU A 169 -1.63 -9.32 6.50
C LEU A 169 -2.95 -9.26 7.29
N ALA A 170 -3.16 -8.14 7.97
CA ALA A 170 -4.36 -7.92 8.76
C ALA A 170 -5.50 -7.42 7.87
N THR A 171 -6.72 -7.77 8.27
CA THR A 171 -7.96 -7.33 7.64
C THR A 171 -8.78 -6.55 8.66
N GLY A 172 -9.36 -5.43 8.24
CA GLY A 172 -10.46 -4.75 8.92
C GLY A 172 -11.69 -4.77 8.02
N ALA A 173 -12.81 -5.23 8.56
CA ALA A 173 -14.11 -5.23 7.88
C ALA A 173 -15.12 -4.40 8.67
N THR A 174 -15.85 -3.54 7.98
CA THR A 174 -16.98 -2.80 8.55
C THR A 174 -18.30 -3.29 7.95
N PHE A 175 -19.40 -3.01 8.64
CA PHE A 175 -20.77 -3.35 8.23
C PHE A 175 -21.75 -2.20 8.49
N ASP A 176 -21.23 -1.03 8.86
CA ASP A 176 -21.96 0.16 9.28
C ASP A 176 -21.31 1.43 8.72
N GLY A 177 -20.69 1.31 7.54
CA GLY A 177 -20.16 2.46 6.81
C GLY A 177 -18.84 2.99 7.40
N GLY A 178 -18.12 2.16 8.17
CA GLY A 178 -16.82 2.50 8.75
C GLY A 178 -16.89 2.98 10.20
N ARG A 179 -18.05 2.93 10.86
CA ARG A 179 -18.23 3.36 12.25
C ARG A 179 -17.64 2.36 13.24
N THR A 180 -17.79 1.06 12.95
CA THR A 180 -17.16 -0.02 13.71
C THR A 180 -16.47 -1.01 12.78
N TRP A 181 -15.45 -1.68 13.32
CA TRP A 181 -14.55 -2.55 12.57
C TRP A 181 -14.31 -3.86 13.30
N VAL A 182 -14.45 -4.96 12.58
CA VAL A 182 -14.03 -6.30 12.99
C VAL A 182 -12.69 -6.59 12.34
N ARG A 183 -11.72 -7.07 13.12
CA ARG A 183 -10.41 -7.47 12.60
C ARG A 183 -10.30 -8.98 12.44
N SER A 184 -9.69 -9.40 11.36
CA SER A 184 -9.45 -10.81 11.02
C SER A 184 -8.13 -10.93 10.25
N PHE A 185 -7.76 -12.17 9.91
CA PHE A 185 -6.58 -12.44 9.10
C PHE A 185 -6.90 -13.52 8.06
N ALA A 186 -6.40 -13.35 6.85
CA ALA A 186 -6.27 -14.45 5.90
C ALA A 186 -5.00 -15.26 6.23
N PRO A 187 -5.04 -16.61 6.14
CA PRO A 187 -3.93 -17.48 6.59
C PRO A 187 -2.77 -17.54 5.58
N PHE A 188 -2.26 -16.38 5.15
CA PHE A 188 -1.13 -16.27 4.22
C PHE A 188 0.24 -16.50 4.86
N SER A 189 0.35 -16.48 6.19
CA SER A 189 1.58 -16.79 6.92
C SER A 189 1.26 -17.61 8.17
N ARG A 190 2.28 -18.24 8.76
CA ARG A 190 2.17 -18.97 10.04
C ARG A 190 1.59 -18.10 11.16
N CYS A 191 1.97 -16.82 11.18
CA CYS A 191 1.45 -15.85 12.15
C CYS A 191 -0.03 -15.54 11.99
N SER A 192 -0.61 -15.76 10.80
CA SER A 192 -2.04 -15.61 10.54
C SER A 192 -2.81 -16.93 10.46
N GLY A 193 -2.24 -18.03 10.97
CA GLY A 193 -2.89 -19.35 10.97
C GLY A 193 -2.62 -20.19 9.72
N GLY A 194 -1.65 -19.79 8.89
CA GLY A 194 -1.13 -20.59 7.80
C GLY A 194 -0.41 -21.85 8.28
N THR A 195 -0.61 -22.96 7.57
CA THR A 195 -0.04 -24.27 7.85
C THR A 195 0.25 -25.00 6.54
N PRO A 196 1.04 -26.10 6.55
CA PRO A 196 1.24 -26.90 5.36
C PRO A 196 -0.08 -27.45 4.79
N ALA A 197 -1.03 -27.80 5.68
CA ALA A 197 -2.30 -28.40 5.31
C ALA A 197 -3.27 -27.43 4.62
N ASN A 198 -3.20 -26.14 4.94
CA ASN A 198 -4.07 -25.12 4.31
C ASN A 198 -3.38 -24.33 3.20
N GLY A 199 -2.11 -24.61 2.89
CA GLY A 199 -1.36 -23.93 1.83
C GLY A 199 -0.73 -22.60 2.26
N GLY A 200 -0.80 -22.23 3.54
CA GLY A 200 -0.33 -20.96 4.09
C GLY A 200 1.00 -21.02 4.86
N ASP A 201 1.81 -22.07 4.69
CA ASP A 201 3.05 -22.28 5.47
C ASP A 201 4.22 -21.36 5.07
N TYR A 202 4.04 -20.06 5.24
CA TYR A 202 5.02 -19.03 4.95
C TYR A 202 5.39 -18.27 6.21
N THR A 203 6.64 -17.79 6.27
CA THR A 203 7.15 -17.10 7.45
C THR A 203 6.72 -15.64 7.47
N ARG A 204 6.46 -15.07 6.28
CA ARG A 204 6.09 -13.66 6.11
C ARG A 204 5.10 -13.48 4.96
N ALA A 205 4.40 -12.36 4.97
CA ALA A 205 3.52 -11.93 3.89
C ALA A 205 3.66 -10.42 3.61
N SER A 206 3.37 -9.98 2.38
CA SER A 206 3.54 -8.61 1.88
C SER A 206 2.44 -8.24 0.87
N ASP A 207 2.39 -6.96 0.50
CA ASP A 207 1.66 -6.40 -0.65
C ASP A 207 0.16 -6.74 -0.73
N PRO A 208 -0.60 -6.60 0.38
CA PRO A 208 -2.00 -7.02 0.39
C PRO A 208 -2.84 -6.20 -0.61
N TRP A 209 -3.66 -6.89 -1.40
CA TRP A 209 -4.66 -6.28 -2.27
C TRP A 209 -6.01 -6.95 -2.05
N VAL A 210 -7.11 -6.19 -2.04
CA VAL A 210 -8.46 -6.74 -1.86
C VAL A 210 -9.43 -6.22 -2.92
N THR A 211 -10.37 -7.05 -3.35
CA THR A 211 -11.46 -6.69 -4.25
C THR A 211 -12.75 -7.40 -3.87
N PHE A 212 -13.89 -6.93 -4.38
CA PHE A 212 -15.18 -7.59 -4.23
C PHE A 212 -15.71 -7.97 -5.62
N ALA A 213 -16.15 -9.21 -5.75
CA ALA A 213 -16.93 -9.67 -6.90
C ALA A 213 -18.34 -9.06 -6.89
N ALA A 214 -19.03 -9.11 -8.04
CA ALA A 214 -20.38 -8.58 -8.19
C ALA A 214 -21.42 -9.25 -7.26
N ASP A 215 -21.13 -10.46 -6.77
CA ASP A 215 -21.94 -11.19 -5.79
C ASP A 215 -21.64 -10.85 -4.32
N GLY A 216 -20.72 -9.90 -4.06
CA GLY A 216 -20.32 -9.51 -2.71
C GLY A 216 -19.26 -10.41 -2.06
N THR A 217 -18.75 -11.44 -2.75
CA THR A 217 -17.59 -12.22 -2.28
C THR A 217 -16.32 -11.36 -2.33
N ALA A 218 -15.61 -11.26 -1.21
CA ALA A 218 -14.31 -10.57 -1.17
C ALA A 218 -13.17 -11.53 -1.53
N TYR A 219 -12.18 -11.03 -2.25
CA TYR A 219 -10.94 -11.75 -2.58
C TYR A 219 -9.75 -10.90 -2.17
N GLN A 220 -8.81 -11.49 -1.44
CA GLN A 220 -7.56 -10.88 -1.05
C GLN A 220 -6.40 -11.63 -1.69
N SER A 221 -5.41 -10.91 -2.23
CA SER A 221 -4.14 -11.48 -2.67
C SER A 221 -3.00 -11.06 -1.76
N ALA A 222 -1.91 -11.83 -1.81
CA ALA A 222 -0.71 -11.60 -1.03
C ALA A 222 0.53 -12.20 -1.71
N ILE A 223 1.69 -11.57 -1.50
CA ILE A 223 3.00 -12.21 -1.66
C ILE A 223 3.36 -12.88 -0.33
N ALA A 224 3.46 -14.21 -0.33
CA ALA A 224 3.87 -14.99 0.83
C ALA A 224 5.29 -15.52 0.63
N MET A 225 6.13 -15.47 1.67
CA MET A 225 7.58 -15.70 1.55
C MET A 225 8.12 -16.60 2.67
N THR A 226 9.09 -17.43 2.33
CA THR A 226 9.76 -18.34 3.27
C THR A 226 11.19 -18.68 2.82
N GLY A 227 11.90 -19.43 3.65
CA GLY A 227 13.25 -19.91 3.38
C GLY A 227 14.35 -18.84 3.52
N PRO A 228 15.62 -19.21 3.25
CA PRO A 228 16.76 -18.31 3.37
C PRO A 228 16.60 -17.07 2.49
N GLN A 229 16.81 -15.89 3.09
CA GLN A 229 16.65 -14.59 2.44
C GLN A 229 15.30 -14.38 1.73
N LEU A 230 14.23 -15.08 2.16
CA LEU A 230 12.89 -14.99 1.57
C LEU A 230 12.84 -15.37 0.06
N ARG A 231 13.77 -16.24 -0.39
CA ARG A 231 13.87 -16.64 -1.80
C ARG A 231 12.65 -17.40 -2.30
N THR A 232 12.11 -18.31 -1.48
CA THR A 232 10.86 -18.99 -1.80
C THR A 232 9.71 -18.02 -1.60
N ASN A 233 8.99 -17.71 -2.67
CA ASN A 233 7.87 -16.77 -2.62
C ASN A 233 6.70 -17.28 -3.47
N ALA A 234 5.49 -16.84 -3.13
CA ALA A 234 4.27 -17.24 -3.80
C ALA A 234 3.26 -16.10 -3.86
N VAL A 235 2.47 -16.04 -4.93
CA VAL A 235 1.25 -15.24 -4.97
C VAL A 235 0.09 -16.12 -4.53
N LEU A 236 -0.54 -15.75 -3.43
CA LEU A 236 -1.66 -16.45 -2.83
C LEU A 236 -2.94 -15.63 -2.95
N VAL A 237 -4.09 -16.31 -3.03
CA VAL A 237 -5.42 -15.69 -2.97
C VAL A 237 -6.28 -16.38 -1.93
N SER A 238 -6.98 -15.62 -1.09
CA SER A 238 -8.01 -16.14 -0.19
C SER A 238 -9.32 -15.39 -0.42
N ARG A 239 -10.46 -16.06 -0.18
CA ARG A 239 -11.78 -15.44 -0.33
C ARG A 239 -12.55 -15.39 0.99
N SER A 240 -13.46 -14.43 1.08
CA SER A 240 -14.41 -14.28 2.16
C SER A 240 -15.82 -14.16 1.60
N VAL A 241 -16.74 -14.96 2.13
CA VAL A 241 -18.17 -14.94 1.77
C VAL A 241 -19.04 -14.31 2.85
N ASP A 242 -18.42 -13.76 3.91
CA ASP A 242 -19.08 -13.15 5.08
C ASP A 242 -18.69 -11.67 5.29
N GLY A 243 -18.24 -11.03 4.21
CA GLY A 243 -17.89 -9.62 4.15
C GLY A 243 -16.55 -9.27 4.80
N GLY A 244 -15.63 -10.22 4.93
CA GLY A 244 -14.29 -10.03 5.49
C GLY A 244 -14.13 -10.46 6.95
N ARG A 245 -15.11 -11.14 7.54
CA ARG A 245 -15.00 -11.66 8.92
C ARG A 245 -14.11 -12.89 8.99
N THR A 246 -14.26 -13.79 8.02
CA THR A 246 -13.44 -15.00 7.90
C THR A 246 -12.94 -15.18 6.48
N TRP A 247 -11.84 -15.90 6.34
CA TRP A 247 -11.14 -16.11 5.08
C TRP A 247 -10.88 -17.60 4.85
N SER A 248 -10.99 -18.05 3.60
CA SER A 248 -10.73 -19.44 3.23
C SER A 248 -9.24 -19.81 3.35
N ALA A 249 -8.93 -21.10 3.25
CA ALA A 249 -7.58 -21.54 2.92
C ALA A 249 -7.10 -20.84 1.62
N PRO A 250 -5.81 -20.44 1.52
CA PRO A 250 -5.32 -19.76 0.35
C PRO A 250 -5.17 -20.72 -0.83
N VAL A 251 -5.42 -20.21 -2.03
CA VAL A 251 -5.09 -20.83 -3.30
C VAL A 251 -3.78 -20.24 -3.80
N THR A 252 -2.80 -21.10 -4.09
CA THR A 252 -1.53 -20.68 -4.68
C THR A 252 -1.71 -20.46 -6.18
N LEU A 253 -1.50 -19.23 -6.65
CA LEU A 253 -1.49 -18.93 -8.09
C LEU A 253 -0.14 -19.28 -8.72
N ILE A 254 0.94 -18.96 -8.00
CA ILE A 254 2.30 -19.31 -8.37
C ILE A 254 3.15 -19.46 -7.12
N ARG A 255 4.18 -20.32 -7.18
CA ARG A 255 5.23 -20.45 -6.19
C ARG A 255 6.56 -20.61 -6.92
N ASP A 256 7.53 -19.78 -6.60
CA ASP A 256 8.86 -19.79 -7.19
C ASP A 256 9.95 -19.87 -6.12
N ASP A 257 11.03 -20.56 -6.48
CA ASP A 257 12.28 -20.60 -5.72
C ASP A 257 13.42 -19.88 -6.47
N SER A 258 13.21 -19.55 -7.74
CA SER A 258 14.24 -18.98 -8.65
C SER A 258 13.97 -17.53 -9.06
N PHE A 259 12.71 -17.11 -9.09
CA PHE A 259 12.28 -15.78 -9.49
C PHE A 259 11.51 -15.11 -8.35
N PHE A 260 11.53 -13.78 -8.32
CA PHE A 260 10.74 -13.03 -7.36
C PHE A 260 9.42 -12.59 -8.00
N ASN A 261 8.30 -13.03 -7.42
CA ASN A 261 6.98 -12.54 -7.81
C ASN A 261 6.69 -11.25 -7.04
N ASP A 262 6.35 -10.18 -7.76
CA ASP A 262 6.17 -8.84 -7.20
C ASP A 262 4.96 -8.14 -7.82
N LYS A 263 4.49 -7.07 -7.18
CA LYS A 263 3.43 -6.19 -7.70
C LYS A 263 2.16 -6.95 -8.06
N GLU A 264 1.74 -7.91 -7.23
CA GLU A 264 0.48 -8.57 -7.44
C GLU A 264 -0.69 -7.59 -7.27
N SER A 265 -1.71 -7.78 -8.08
CA SER A 265 -2.98 -7.11 -7.91
C SER A 265 -4.09 -8.05 -8.32
N ILE A 266 -5.26 -7.87 -7.71
CA ILE A 266 -6.45 -8.68 -7.95
C ILE A 266 -7.66 -7.78 -8.19
N THR A 267 -8.45 -8.11 -9.21
CA THR A 267 -9.71 -7.43 -9.52
C THR A 267 -10.77 -8.43 -9.92
N ALA A 268 -12.04 -8.07 -9.73
CA ALA A 268 -13.17 -8.90 -10.10
C ALA A 268 -13.96 -8.21 -11.20
N ASP A 269 -14.52 -9.01 -12.12
CA ASP A 269 -15.45 -8.51 -13.12
C ASP A 269 -16.72 -7.97 -12.45
N ARG A 270 -17.20 -6.82 -12.91
CA ARG A 270 -18.39 -6.14 -12.36
C ARG A 270 -19.70 -6.71 -12.90
N ALA A 271 -19.68 -7.41 -14.02
CA ALA A 271 -20.83 -8.01 -14.69
C ALA A 271 -20.92 -9.53 -14.47
N ASP A 272 -19.81 -10.21 -14.21
CA ASP A 272 -19.78 -11.67 -13.94
C ASP A 272 -18.98 -12.00 -12.68
N ALA A 273 -19.69 -12.30 -11.58
CA ALA A 273 -19.07 -12.61 -10.30
C ALA A 273 -18.15 -13.85 -10.31
N ARG A 274 -18.17 -14.67 -11.37
CA ARG A 274 -17.31 -15.85 -11.52
C ARG A 274 -15.91 -15.52 -12.04
N LEU A 275 -15.70 -14.32 -12.57
CA LEU A 275 -14.45 -13.93 -13.23
C LEU A 275 -13.62 -13.04 -12.29
N ILE A 276 -12.51 -13.60 -11.81
CA ILE A 276 -11.54 -12.92 -10.95
C ILE A 276 -10.19 -12.95 -11.67
N TYR A 277 -9.56 -11.78 -11.79
CA TYR A 277 -8.30 -11.60 -12.50
C TYR A 277 -7.21 -11.21 -11.52
N ALA A 278 -6.09 -11.90 -11.58
CA ALA A 278 -4.88 -11.55 -10.84
C ALA A 278 -3.72 -11.38 -11.82
N THR A 279 -2.87 -10.39 -11.58
CA THR A 279 -1.66 -10.13 -12.36
C THR A 279 -0.50 -9.86 -11.43
N TRP A 280 0.71 -10.25 -11.82
CA TRP A 280 1.95 -10.03 -11.07
C TRP A 280 3.12 -9.92 -12.06
N THR A 281 4.24 -9.36 -11.61
CA THR A 281 5.51 -9.46 -12.31
C THR A 281 6.30 -10.66 -11.78
N ARG A 282 7.14 -11.24 -12.62
CA ARG A 282 8.06 -12.32 -12.27
C ARG A 282 9.47 -11.92 -12.68
N LEU A 283 10.29 -11.56 -11.68
CA LEU A 283 11.59 -10.90 -11.79
C LEU A 283 12.76 -11.86 -11.60
#